data_AF-A0A1Y4ITM3-F1
#
_entry.id   AF-A0A1Y4ITM3-F1
#
_cell.length_a   1.000
_cell.length_b   1.000
_cell.length_c   1.000
_cell.angle_alpha   90.00
_cell.angle_beta   90.00
_cell.angle_gamma   90.00
#
_symmetry.space_group_name_H-M   'P 1'
#
loop_
_entity.id
_entity.type
_entity.pdbx_description
1 polymer ?
#
loop_
_entity_poly.entity_id
_entity_poly.type
_entity_poly.pdbx_seq_one_letter_code
_entity_poly.pdbx_strand_id
1 'polypeptide(L)'
;MCDVWTGQRNRPLRLLAVELDEQGEWVARETSGQTEKRPFLLMQASADPANRAELLYLTVEIGAYPKVAALAEWAQQQGALVLWNPGGLKNARVLPARGCVVLQSALRPEEEQSALHELFCTPGMTTTLDRKTLLQRLRAASRASLAMAQASGDGKNRRIAASLAAQGWQMPKEGTVVVSIGASVDCRLEEVMELWHGTVKRTRGMEMLWGSAFDMKQPDSLRLVLLTAEP
;
A
#
# COMPACT_ATOMS: atom_id res chain seq x y z
N MET A 1 -23.82 2.30 22.07
CA MET A 1 -22.51 2.28 22.75
C MET A 1 -21.55 1.62 21.78
N CYS A 2 -20.95 2.39 20.87
CA CYS A 2 -20.03 1.85 19.86
C CYS A 2 -18.71 1.56 20.56
N ASP A 3 -18.27 0.30 20.50
CA ASP A 3 -17.09 -0.17 21.19
C ASP A 3 -15.86 0.67 20.86
N VAL A 4 -15.29 1.32 21.88
CA VAL A 4 -13.97 1.95 21.84
C VAL A 4 -12.88 0.97 21.34
N TRP A 5 -13.16 -0.33 21.41
CA TRP A 5 -12.33 -1.42 20.89
C TRP A 5 -12.37 -1.61 19.36
N THR A 6 -13.47 -1.27 18.67
CA THR A 6 -13.50 -1.30 17.19
C THR A 6 -12.81 -0.07 16.60
N GLY A 7 -12.82 1.06 17.32
CA GLY A 7 -12.15 2.31 16.92
C GLY A 7 -10.62 2.22 16.84
N GLN A 8 -9.97 1.44 17.71
CA GLN A 8 -8.51 1.27 17.69
C GLN A 8 -8.03 0.23 16.66
N ARG A 9 -8.79 -0.85 16.42
CA ARG A 9 -8.41 -1.88 15.43
C ARG A 9 -8.48 -1.37 13.99
N ASN A 10 -9.35 -0.38 13.73
CA ASN A 10 -9.62 0.14 12.40
C ASN A 10 -9.14 1.57 12.16
N ARG A 11 -8.31 2.11 13.06
CA ARG A 11 -7.73 3.44 12.89
C ARG A 11 -6.92 3.49 11.58
N PRO A 12 -7.13 4.50 10.72
CA PRO A 12 -6.28 4.77 9.56
C PRO A 12 -4.81 4.84 9.93
N LEU A 13 -3.95 4.12 9.20
CA LEU A 13 -2.51 4.38 9.30
C LEU A 13 -2.20 5.73 8.66
N ARG A 14 -1.21 6.42 9.20
CA ARG A 14 -0.72 7.65 8.58
C ARG A 14 0.43 7.33 7.61
N LEU A 15 0.15 7.50 6.32
CA LEU A 15 1.09 7.40 5.22
C LEU A 15 1.57 8.80 4.80
N LEU A 16 2.89 9.01 4.73
CA LEU A 16 3.48 10.22 4.15
C LEU A 16 4.21 9.88 2.87
N ALA A 17 3.90 10.58 1.78
CA ALA A 17 4.74 10.56 0.59
C ALA A 17 5.94 11.47 0.83
N VAL A 18 7.14 10.94 0.58
CA VAL A 18 8.41 11.59 0.85
C VAL A 18 9.23 11.59 -0.45
N GLU A 19 9.86 12.72 -0.73
CA GLU A 19 10.71 12.93 -1.90
C GLU A 19 11.96 13.74 -1.51
N LEU A 20 12.91 13.81 -2.43
CA LEU A 20 14.06 14.71 -2.32
C LEU A 20 13.72 16.02 -3.03
N ASP A 21 13.92 17.14 -2.35
CA ASP A 21 13.83 18.46 -2.98
C ASP A 21 15.06 18.77 -3.85
N GLU A 22 15.07 19.95 -4.47
CA GLU A 22 16.17 20.41 -5.33
C GLU A 22 17.50 20.57 -4.57
N GLN A 23 17.45 20.74 -3.26
CA GLN A 23 18.61 20.82 -2.37
C GLN A 23 19.05 19.43 -1.89
N GLY A 24 18.32 18.38 -2.25
CA GLY A 24 18.60 17.01 -1.84
C GLY A 24 18.23 16.71 -0.39
N GLU A 25 17.36 17.53 0.22
CA GLU A 25 16.78 17.32 1.53
C GLU A 25 15.48 16.53 1.41
N TRP A 26 15.15 15.78 2.46
CA TRP A 26 13.87 15.06 2.49
C TRP A 26 12.72 16.03 2.75
N VAL A 27 11.69 15.96 1.91
CA VAL A 27 10.42 16.69 2.08
C VAL A 27 9.25 15.72 2.04
N ALA A 28 8.26 15.93 2.91
CA ALA A 28 7.04 15.13 2.96
C ALA A 28 5.86 15.96 2.44
N ARG A 29 5.05 15.35 1.58
CA ARG A 29 3.81 15.92 1.08
C ARG A 29 2.63 15.20 1.73
N GLU A 30 1.77 15.97 2.39
CA GLU A 30 0.49 15.47 2.88
C GLU A 30 -0.52 15.47 1.72
N THR A 31 -1.34 14.42 1.62
CA THR A 31 -2.31 14.18 0.53
C THR A 31 -3.36 15.30 0.37
N SER A 32 -3.48 16.21 1.33
CA SER A 32 -4.38 17.38 1.30
C SER A 32 -3.81 18.62 0.61
N GLY A 33 -2.58 18.56 0.08
CA GLY A 33 -2.10 19.51 -0.94
C GLY A 33 -1.75 20.92 -0.46
N GLN A 34 -1.49 21.16 0.83
CA GLN A 34 -1.23 22.55 1.29
C GLN A 34 0.00 22.80 2.17
N THR A 35 0.91 21.84 2.43
CA THR A 35 2.18 22.22 3.07
C THR A 35 3.31 21.23 2.83
N GLU A 36 4.40 21.71 2.22
CA GLU A 36 5.70 21.07 2.27
C GLU A 36 6.26 21.20 3.69
N LYS A 37 6.52 20.06 4.34
CA LYS A 37 7.21 20.06 5.62
C LYS A 37 8.27 18.97 5.58
N ARG A 38 9.45 19.23 6.18
CA ARG A 38 10.49 18.21 6.34
C ARG A 38 9.89 16.99 7.05
N PRO A 39 10.12 15.73 6.61
CA PRO A 39 9.57 14.53 7.26
C PRO A 39 9.98 14.45 8.73
N PHE A 40 11.18 14.94 9.04
CA PHE A 40 11.68 15.11 10.40
C PHE A 40 10.74 15.97 11.27
N LEU A 41 10.23 17.09 10.74
CA LEU A 41 9.25 17.93 11.43
C LEU A 41 7.88 17.27 11.48
N LEU A 42 7.42 16.56 10.44
CA LEU A 42 6.12 15.90 10.46
C LEU A 42 6.07 14.67 11.38
N MET A 43 7.19 14.02 11.61
CA MET A 43 7.31 12.90 12.54
C MET A 43 7.61 13.33 13.98
N GLN A 44 8.28 14.47 14.20
CA GLN A 44 8.56 15.03 15.54
C GLN A 44 7.51 16.03 16.04
N ALA A 45 6.78 16.75 15.17
CA ALA A 45 5.85 17.81 15.56
C ALA A 45 4.52 17.31 16.15
N SER A 46 4.42 16.03 16.51
CA SER A 46 3.34 15.56 17.36
C SER A 46 3.87 15.17 18.74
N ALA A 47 3.61 16.04 19.71
CA ALA A 47 3.65 15.69 21.13
C ALA A 47 2.69 14.53 21.45
N ASP A 48 1.72 14.27 20.56
CA ASP A 48 0.81 13.15 20.59
C ASP A 48 1.32 11.98 19.72
N PRO A 49 1.69 10.82 20.31
CA PRO A 49 2.04 9.61 19.57
C PRO A 49 0.98 9.20 18.54
N ALA A 50 -0.28 9.58 18.74
CA ALA A 50 -1.38 9.33 17.82
C ALA A 50 -1.28 10.12 16.51
N ASN A 51 -0.33 11.04 16.33
CA ASN A 51 -0.15 11.77 15.08
C ASN A 51 1.19 11.43 14.40
N ARG A 52 1.90 10.39 14.82
CA ARG A 52 3.13 9.97 14.12
C ARG A 52 2.80 9.25 12.81
N ALA A 53 3.64 9.45 11.78
CA ALA A 53 3.58 8.65 10.57
C ALA A 53 4.03 7.22 10.86
N GLU A 54 3.27 6.25 10.37
CA GLU A 54 3.59 4.82 10.53
C GLU A 54 4.26 4.27 9.27
N LEU A 55 4.00 4.90 8.13
CA LEU A 55 4.56 4.55 6.82
C LEU A 55 5.10 5.79 6.12
N LEU A 56 6.31 5.67 5.59
CA LEU A 56 6.90 6.63 4.66
C LEU A 56 6.98 5.96 3.28
N TYR A 57 6.44 6.60 2.26
CA TYR A 57 6.50 6.12 0.88
C TYR A 57 7.46 6.99 0.06
N LEU A 58 8.43 6.36 -0.58
CA LEU A 58 9.50 7.02 -1.34
C LEU A 58 9.47 6.63 -2.81
N THR A 59 9.55 7.63 -3.69
CA THR A 59 9.71 7.46 -5.16
C THR A 59 11.01 8.10 -5.62
N VAL A 60 12.13 7.68 -5.04
CA VAL A 60 13.46 8.18 -5.44
C VAL A 60 14.24 7.07 -6.12
N GLU A 61 15.06 7.43 -7.10
CA GLU A 61 15.84 6.46 -7.86
C GLU A 61 16.85 5.69 -7.00
N ILE A 62 17.28 4.53 -7.50
CA ILE A 62 18.26 3.66 -6.82
C ILE A 62 19.57 4.37 -6.44
N GLY A 63 19.98 5.40 -7.19
CA GLY A 63 21.16 6.21 -6.88
C GLY A 63 21.10 6.90 -5.51
N ALA A 64 19.90 7.11 -4.97
CA ALA A 64 19.68 7.67 -3.64
C ALA A 64 19.77 6.64 -2.51
N TYR A 65 20.16 5.38 -2.79
CA TYR A 65 20.20 4.29 -1.80
C TYR A 65 20.83 4.67 -0.45
N PRO A 66 22.01 5.32 -0.38
CA PRO A 66 22.60 5.69 0.91
C PRO A 66 21.71 6.63 1.74
N LYS A 67 21.04 7.58 1.07
CA LYS A 67 20.09 8.50 1.74
C LYS A 67 18.84 7.76 2.20
N VAL A 68 18.32 6.84 1.39
CA VAL A 68 17.15 6.01 1.74
C VAL A 68 17.47 5.13 2.94
N ALA A 69 18.65 4.52 2.96
CA ALA A 69 19.09 3.67 4.08
C ALA A 69 19.18 4.47 5.38
N ALA A 70 19.77 5.67 5.35
CA ALA A 70 19.84 6.55 6.52
C ALA A 70 18.45 6.98 7.01
N LEU A 71 17.54 7.31 6.08
CA LEU A 71 16.15 7.64 6.42
C LEU A 71 15.42 6.44 7.02
N ALA A 72 15.60 5.23 6.48
CA ALA A 72 14.97 4.02 6.97
C ALA A 72 15.44 3.63 8.37
N GLU A 73 16.74 3.74 8.65
CA GLU A 73 17.29 3.51 9.98
C GLU A 73 16.71 4.50 11.00
N TRP A 74 16.69 5.78 10.64
CA TRP A 74 16.10 6.81 11.50
C TRP A 74 14.59 6.60 11.71
N ALA A 75 13.83 6.32 10.64
CA ALA A 75 12.39 6.09 10.68
C ALA A 75 12.06 4.87 11.56
N GLN A 76 12.87 3.81 11.48
CA GLN A 76 12.74 2.62 12.32
C GLN A 76 12.88 2.96 13.81
N GLN A 77 13.83 3.83 14.20
CA GLN A 77 13.98 4.28 15.58
C GLN A 77 12.75 5.04 16.08
N GLN A 78 11.99 5.65 15.17
CA GLN A 78 10.72 6.33 15.46
C GLN A 78 9.49 5.40 15.38
N GLY A 79 9.68 4.12 15.04
CA GLY A 79 8.61 3.13 14.89
C GLY A 79 7.92 3.13 13.52
N ALA A 80 8.41 3.91 12.55
CA ALA A 80 7.89 3.96 11.19
C ALA A 80 8.58 2.93 10.28
N LEU A 81 7.91 2.57 9.19
CA LEU A 81 8.45 1.71 8.13
C LEU A 81 8.58 2.51 6.83
N VAL A 82 9.68 2.30 6.10
CA VAL A 82 9.86 2.87 4.77
C VAL A 82 9.41 1.87 3.70
N LEU A 83 8.53 2.30 2.81
CA LEU A 83 8.21 1.65 1.55
C LEU A 83 8.90 2.42 0.44
N TRP A 84 9.84 1.80 -0.26
CA TRP A 84 10.64 2.48 -1.27
C TRP A 84 10.48 1.85 -2.63
N ASN A 85 9.95 2.62 -3.58
CA ASN A 85 9.96 2.29 -4.99
C ASN A 85 11.17 2.97 -5.66
N PRO A 86 12.21 2.21 -6.06
CA PRO A 86 13.40 2.77 -6.71
C PRO A 86 13.18 3.19 -8.18
N GLY A 87 11.96 3.02 -8.72
CA GLY A 87 11.60 3.32 -10.10
C GLY A 87 12.00 2.23 -11.09
N GLY A 88 11.08 1.87 -12.00
CA GLY A 88 11.34 1.20 -13.29
C GLY A 88 11.96 -0.21 -13.28
N LEU A 89 12.31 -0.76 -12.13
CA LEU A 89 13.08 -1.99 -12.06
C LEU A 89 12.19 -3.17 -11.65
N LYS A 90 11.55 -3.80 -12.66
CA LYS A 90 10.81 -5.06 -12.48
C LYS A 90 11.66 -6.19 -11.88
N ASN A 91 13.00 -6.06 -11.82
CA ASN A 91 13.92 -7.12 -11.41
C ASN A 91 15.20 -6.65 -10.68
N ALA A 92 15.29 -5.40 -10.20
CA ALA A 92 16.50 -5.01 -9.49
C ALA A 92 16.58 -5.74 -8.15
N ARG A 93 17.66 -6.51 -7.99
CA ARG A 93 18.03 -7.12 -6.72
C ARG A 93 18.65 -6.06 -5.82
N VAL A 94 17.85 -5.09 -5.41
CA VAL A 94 18.22 -4.14 -4.36
C VAL A 94 18.11 -4.88 -3.04
N LEU A 95 19.18 -4.86 -2.25
CA LEU A 95 19.11 -5.31 -0.87
C LEU A 95 18.40 -4.21 -0.07
N PRO A 96 17.27 -4.50 0.58
CA PRO A 96 16.61 -3.50 1.41
C PRO A 96 17.53 -3.11 2.57
N ALA A 97 17.58 -1.82 2.86
CA ALA A 97 18.12 -1.34 4.12
C ALA A 97 17.22 -1.82 5.27
N ARG A 98 17.78 -1.93 6.49
CA ARG A 98 16.99 -2.27 7.67
C ARG A 98 15.89 -1.21 7.87
N GLY A 99 14.66 -1.66 8.10
CA GLY A 99 13.50 -0.75 8.23
C GLY A 99 12.94 -0.24 6.90
N CYS A 100 13.41 -0.78 5.78
CA CYS A 100 12.93 -0.47 4.44
C CYS A 100 12.40 -1.74 3.74
N VAL A 101 11.27 -1.62 3.06
CA VAL A 101 10.74 -2.63 2.14
C VAL A 101 10.85 -2.08 0.73
N VAL A 102 11.51 -2.82 -0.16
CA VAL A 102 11.57 -2.45 -1.58
C VAL A 102 10.21 -2.75 -2.21
N LEU A 103 9.54 -1.70 -2.67
CA LEU A 103 8.25 -1.76 -3.33
C LEU A 103 8.43 -1.86 -4.85
N GLN A 104 7.89 -2.93 -5.42
CA GLN A 104 7.86 -3.17 -6.86
C GLN A 104 6.46 -2.89 -7.39
N SER A 105 6.38 -2.04 -8.40
CA SER A 105 5.11 -1.62 -8.96
C SER A 105 5.29 -1.17 -10.40
N ALA A 106 4.32 -1.50 -11.23
CA ALA A 106 4.21 -1.03 -12.62
C ALA A 106 3.27 0.18 -12.75
N LEU A 107 2.74 0.68 -11.63
CA LEU A 107 1.83 1.80 -11.58
C LEU A 107 2.58 3.12 -11.76
N ARG A 108 1.86 4.17 -12.17
CA ARG A 108 2.38 5.53 -12.08
C ARG A 108 2.46 5.96 -10.61
N PRO A 109 3.36 6.90 -10.23
CA PRO A 109 3.49 7.35 -8.85
C PRO A 109 2.18 7.77 -8.17
N GLU A 110 1.27 8.42 -8.90
CA GLU A 110 -0.03 8.87 -8.38
C GLU A 110 -1.00 7.70 -8.15
N GLU A 111 -0.99 6.72 -9.05
CA GLU A 111 -1.77 5.49 -8.95
C GLU A 111 -1.29 4.62 -7.78
N GLU A 112 0.03 4.54 -7.61
CA GLU A 112 0.68 3.85 -6.49
C GLU A 112 0.32 4.50 -5.15
N GLN A 113 0.45 5.83 -5.05
CA GLN A 113 0.06 6.55 -3.84
C GLN A 113 -1.42 6.35 -3.52
N SER A 114 -2.30 6.39 -4.53
CA SER A 114 -3.73 6.13 -4.36
C SER A 114 -4.01 4.71 -3.85
N ALA A 115 -3.33 3.70 -4.41
CA ALA A 115 -3.46 2.31 -4.00
C ALA A 115 -2.95 2.07 -2.57
N LEU A 116 -1.79 2.64 -2.20
CA LEU A 116 -1.27 2.56 -0.83
C LEU A 116 -2.21 3.27 0.15
N HIS A 117 -2.73 4.46 -0.20
CA HIS A 117 -3.69 5.17 0.63
C HIS A 117 -4.97 4.33 0.85
N GLU A 118 -5.45 3.63 -0.17
CA GLU A 118 -6.59 2.73 -0.06
C GLU A 118 -6.33 1.59 0.94
N LEU A 119 -5.18 0.93 0.84
CA LEU A 119 -4.82 -0.19 1.73
C LEU A 119 -4.61 0.24 3.18
N PHE A 120 -3.95 1.38 3.40
CA PHE A 120 -3.46 1.75 4.74
C PHE A 120 -4.34 2.80 5.42
N CYS A 121 -4.89 3.74 4.68
CA CYS A 121 -5.54 4.94 5.23
C CYS A 121 -7.08 4.90 5.15
N THR A 122 -7.68 4.09 4.26
CA THR A 122 -9.14 4.09 4.09
C THR A 122 -9.82 3.12 5.08
N PRO A 123 -10.59 3.59 6.08
CA PRO A 123 -11.34 2.69 6.96
C PRO A 123 -12.38 1.94 6.12
N GLY A 124 -12.25 0.62 5.99
CA GLY A 124 -13.22 -0.15 5.20
C GLY A 124 -14.42 -0.57 6.05
N MET A 125 -15.56 -0.78 5.39
CA MET A 125 -16.84 -1.04 6.07
C MET A 125 -16.97 -2.46 6.64
N THR A 126 -16.26 -3.45 6.08
CA THR A 126 -16.29 -4.86 6.49
C THR A 126 -14.91 -5.51 6.37
N THR A 127 -13.87 -4.88 6.91
CA THR A 127 -12.49 -5.38 6.76
C THR A 127 -12.11 -6.36 7.87
N THR A 128 -11.57 -7.52 7.50
CA THR A 128 -10.70 -8.30 8.42
C THR A 128 -9.27 -7.79 8.41
N LEU A 129 -8.99 -6.77 7.59
CA LEU A 129 -7.69 -6.12 7.45
C LEU A 129 -7.28 -5.46 8.77
N ASP A 130 -6.64 -6.25 9.63
CA ASP A 130 -5.94 -5.76 10.80
C ASP A 130 -4.67 -5.05 10.34
N ARG A 131 -4.72 -3.72 10.36
CA ARG A 131 -3.60 -2.84 9.98
C ARG A 131 -2.36 -3.09 10.83
N LYS A 132 -2.52 -3.50 12.09
CA LYS A 132 -1.39 -3.85 12.95
C LYS A 132 -0.71 -5.12 12.45
N THR A 133 -1.50 -6.14 12.11
CA THR A 133 -1.00 -7.37 11.49
C THR A 133 -0.32 -7.05 10.15
N LEU A 134 -0.94 -6.23 9.30
CA LEU A 134 -0.34 -5.79 8.04
C LEU A 134 1.03 -5.11 8.25
N LEU A 135 1.14 -4.16 9.18
CA LEU A 135 2.41 -3.51 9.51
C LEU A 135 3.45 -4.50 10.04
N GLN A 136 3.04 -5.47 10.86
CA GLN A 136 3.94 -6.51 11.36
C GLN A 136 4.48 -7.37 10.22
N ARG A 137 3.64 -7.74 9.25
CA ARG A 137 4.05 -8.50 8.06
C ARG A 137 5.01 -7.70 7.18
N LEU A 138 4.71 -6.43 6.94
CA LEU A 138 5.60 -5.56 6.16
C LEU A 138 6.94 -5.32 6.86
N ARG A 139 6.98 -5.19 8.18
CA ARG A 139 8.24 -5.07 8.94
C ARG A 139 9.11 -6.33 8.87
N ALA A 140 8.50 -7.49 8.62
CA ALA A 140 9.20 -8.75 8.41
C ALA A 140 9.53 -9.02 6.94
N ALA A 141 9.10 -8.15 6.02
CA ALA A 141 9.30 -8.30 4.59
C ALA A 141 10.57 -7.58 4.13
N SER A 142 11.26 -8.18 3.17
CA SER A 142 12.35 -7.53 2.42
C SER A 142 11.79 -6.80 1.19
N ARG A 143 10.72 -7.33 0.60
CA ARG A 143 10.13 -6.87 -0.65
C ARG A 143 8.62 -6.87 -0.59
N ALA A 144 8.02 -5.98 -1.37
CA ALA A 144 6.60 -5.96 -1.63
C ALA A 144 6.32 -5.72 -3.11
N SER A 145 5.26 -6.31 -3.63
CA SER A 145 4.77 -5.99 -4.98
C SER A 145 3.37 -5.41 -4.91
N LEU A 146 3.12 -4.32 -5.63
CA LEU A 146 1.83 -3.65 -5.70
C LEU A 146 1.28 -3.69 -7.13
N ALA A 147 -0.01 -3.99 -7.23
CA ALA A 147 -0.77 -3.88 -8.47
C ALA A 147 -2.15 -3.30 -8.19
N MET A 148 -2.68 -2.59 -9.19
CA MET A 148 -4.01 -2.00 -9.13
C MET A 148 -4.68 -2.13 -10.50
N ALA A 149 -5.93 -2.58 -10.51
CA ALA A 149 -6.73 -2.65 -11.73
C ALA A 149 -8.16 -2.21 -11.45
N GLN A 150 -8.75 -1.47 -12.38
CA GLN A 150 -10.13 -1.03 -12.32
C GLN A 150 -10.80 -1.25 -13.68
N ALA A 151 -12.03 -1.71 -13.68
CA ALA A 151 -12.86 -1.81 -14.87
C ALA A 151 -14.34 -1.62 -14.53
N SER A 152 -15.13 -1.24 -15.53
CA SER A 152 -16.57 -1.01 -15.42
C SER A 152 -17.32 -1.59 -16.61
N GLY A 153 -18.59 -1.96 -16.43
CA GLY A 153 -19.41 -2.57 -17.48
C GLY A 153 -19.11 -4.05 -17.73
N ASP A 154 -19.74 -4.59 -18.77
CA ASP A 154 -19.65 -6.01 -19.12
C ASP A 154 -18.21 -6.51 -19.31
N GLY A 155 -17.91 -7.67 -18.75
CA GLY A 155 -16.58 -8.27 -18.84
C GLY A 155 -15.47 -7.54 -18.05
N LYS A 156 -15.83 -6.69 -17.08
CA LYS A 156 -14.87 -6.02 -16.17
C LYS A 156 -13.90 -7.00 -15.49
N ASN A 157 -14.35 -8.19 -15.07
CA ASN A 157 -13.48 -9.22 -14.48
C ASN A 157 -12.34 -9.66 -15.41
N ARG A 158 -12.65 -9.90 -16.70
CA ARG A 158 -11.63 -10.27 -17.70
C ARG A 158 -10.65 -9.12 -17.94
N ARG A 159 -11.14 -7.88 -17.98
CA ARG A 159 -10.30 -6.68 -18.15
C ARG A 159 -9.39 -6.43 -16.95
N ILE A 160 -9.89 -6.64 -15.74
CA ILE A 160 -9.07 -6.57 -14.52
C ILE A 160 -7.97 -7.62 -14.56
N ALA A 161 -8.30 -8.89 -14.83
CA ALA A 161 -7.30 -9.95 -14.94
C ALA A 161 -6.23 -9.65 -16.02
N ALA A 162 -6.65 -9.13 -17.18
CA ALA A 162 -5.72 -8.72 -18.24
C ALA A 162 -4.82 -7.54 -17.83
N SER A 163 -5.38 -6.56 -17.11
CA SER A 163 -4.61 -5.41 -16.58
C SER A 163 -3.57 -5.84 -15.57
N LEU A 164 -3.91 -6.73 -14.63
CA LEU A 164 -2.97 -7.29 -13.67
C LEU A 164 -1.86 -8.08 -14.37
N ALA A 165 -2.21 -8.90 -15.37
CA ALA A 165 -1.22 -9.62 -16.17
C ALA A 165 -0.28 -8.67 -16.93
N ALA A 166 -0.80 -7.55 -17.47
CA ALA A 166 0.01 -6.53 -18.15
C ALA A 166 0.98 -5.81 -17.18
N GLN A 167 0.57 -5.65 -15.92
CA GLN A 167 1.45 -5.16 -14.86
C GLN A 167 2.53 -6.18 -14.46
N GLY A 168 2.42 -7.43 -14.91
CA GLY A 168 3.31 -8.52 -14.55
C GLY A 168 2.97 -9.10 -13.18
N TRP A 169 1.74 -8.92 -12.70
CA TRP A 169 1.29 -9.46 -11.43
C TRP A 169 1.41 -10.99 -11.41
N GLN A 170 2.12 -11.49 -10.42
CA GLN A 170 2.22 -12.92 -10.13
C GLN A 170 1.93 -13.13 -8.65
N MET A 171 1.14 -14.17 -8.35
CA MET A 171 0.93 -14.58 -6.98
C MET A 171 2.26 -15.11 -6.41
N PRO A 172 2.72 -14.63 -5.24
CA PRO A 172 3.92 -15.16 -4.62
C PRO A 172 3.72 -16.62 -4.21
N LYS A 173 4.82 -17.31 -3.93
CA LYS A 173 4.78 -18.68 -3.41
C LYS A 173 4.65 -18.72 -1.88
N GLU A 174 5.08 -17.67 -1.20
CA GLU A 174 5.10 -17.53 0.26
C GLU A 174 4.87 -16.07 0.68
N GLY A 175 4.63 -15.84 1.98
CA GLY A 175 4.42 -14.50 2.53
C GLY A 175 2.95 -14.13 2.72
N THR A 176 2.67 -12.82 2.67
CA THR A 176 1.33 -12.25 2.90
C THR A 176 0.78 -11.62 1.64
N VAL A 177 -0.49 -11.88 1.34
CA VAL A 177 -1.26 -11.18 0.31
C VAL A 177 -2.29 -10.28 0.98
N VAL A 178 -2.31 -9.02 0.58
CA VAL A 178 -3.27 -8.02 1.02
C VAL A 178 -4.14 -7.66 -0.17
N VAL A 179 -5.44 -7.71 0.02
CA VAL A 179 -6.40 -7.43 -1.04
C VAL A 179 -7.38 -6.35 -0.56
N SER A 180 -7.48 -5.27 -1.33
CA SER A 180 -8.59 -4.33 -1.24
C SER A 180 -9.46 -4.45 -2.48
N ILE A 181 -10.76 -4.66 -2.28
CA ILE A 181 -11.75 -4.67 -3.35
C ILE A 181 -12.63 -3.44 -3.19
N GLY A 182 -12.52 -2.52 -4.15
CA GLY A 182 -13.44 -1.41 -4.31
C GLY A 182 -14.55 -1.80 -5.27
N ALA A 183 -15.81 -1.62 -4.87
CA ALA A 183 -16.95 -1.93 -5.70
C ALA A 183 -17.99 -0.82 -5.59
N SER A 184 -18.59 -0.44 -6.72
CA SER A 184 -19.81 0.35 -6.74
C SER A 184 -20.97 -0.43 -6.10
N VAL A 185 -21.98 0.28 -5.61
CA VAL A 185 -23.19 -0.31 -5.01
C VAL A 185 -23.88 -1.31 -5.95
N ASP A 186 -23.76 -1.12 -7.27
CA ASP A 186 -24.39 -1.95 -8.29
C ASP A 186 -23.60 -3.23 -8.64
N CYS A 187 -22.39 -3.42 -8.10
CA CYS A 187 -21.58 -4.61 -8.35
C CYS A 187 -22.13 -5.81 -7.56
N ARG A 188 -22.25 -6.96 -8.23
CA ARG A 188 -22.74 -8.18 -7.57
C ARG A 188 -21.62 -8.87 -6.79
N LEU A 189 -21.97 -9.51 -5.67
CA LEU A 189 -21.01 -10.23 -4.84
C LEU A 189 -20.35 -11.39 -5.61
N GLU A 190 -21.09 -12.03 -6.51
CA GLU A 190 -20.61 -13.11 -7.36
C GLU A 190 -19.47 -12.64 -8.27
N GLU A 191 -19.55 -11.41 -8.80
CA GLU A 191 -18.51 -10.85 -9.66
C GLU A 191 -17.21 -10.62 -8.89
N VAL A 192 -17.32 -10.19 -7.63
CA VAL A 192 -16.19 -10.05 -6.70
C VAL A 192 -15.57 -11.41 -6.41
N MET A 193 -16.39 -12.43 -6.15
CA MET A 193 -15.92 -13.79 -5.90
C MET A 193 -15.28 -14.42 -7.15
N GLU A 194 -15.82 -14.21 -8.35
CA GLU A 194 -15.24 -14.71 -9.59
C GLU A 194 -13.86 -14.11 -9.86
N LEU A 195 -13.74 -12.78 -9.71
CA LEU A 195 -12.45 -12.10 -9.85
C LEU A 195 -11.44 -12.64 -8.85
N TRP A 196 -11.87 -12.84 -7.61
CA TRP A 196 -11.08 -13.41 -6.54
C TRP A 196 -10.55 -14.80 -6.90
N HIS A 197 -11.43 -15.74 -7.23
CA HIS A 197 -11.03 -17.11 -7.59
C HIS A 197 -10.22 -17.15 -8.90
N GLY A 198 -10.44 -16.20 -9.80
CA GLY A 198 -9.71 -16.06 -11.07
C GLY A 198 -8.28 -15.57 -10.89
N THR A 199 -8.04 -14.68 -9.92
CA THR A 199 -6.77 -13.96 -9.71
C THR A 199 -5.93 -14.59 -8.60
N VAL A 200 -6.59 -15.12 -7.56
CA VAL A 200 -5.98 -15.69 -6.36
C VAL A 200 -6.16 -17.21 -6.36
N LYS A 201 -5.69 -17.87 -7.44
CA LYS A 201 -6.04 -19.27 -7.74
C LYS A 201 -5.53 -20.30 -6.74
N ARG A 202 -4.49 -20.03 -5.94
CA ARG A 202 -3.94 -20.95 -4.91
C ARG A 202 -3.16 -20.17 -3.86
N THR A 203 -3.55 -20.29 -2.59
CA THR A 203 -2.90 -19.64 -1.44
C THR A 203 -2.31 -20.64 -0.45
N ARG A 204 -2.06 -21.89 -0.86
CA ARG A 204 -1.60 -22.96 0.05
C ARG A 204 -0.30 -22.52 0.73
N GLY A 205 -0.39 -22.14 2.01
CA GLY A 205 0.73 -21.68 2.83
C GLY A 205 0.88 -20.15 2.95
N MET A 206 0.05 -19.36 2.27
CA MET A 206 0.09 -17.90 2.33
C MET A 206 -0.93 -17.35 3.33
N GLU A 207 -0.51 -16.33 4.08
CA GLU A 207 -1.43 -15.56 4.89
C GLU A 207 -2.13 -14.51 4.03
N MET A 208 -3.40 -14.29 4.32
CA MET A 208 -4.25 -13.45 3.52
C MET A 208 -5.00 -12.47 4.39
N LEU A 209 -4.83 -11.19 4.06
CA LEU A 209 -5.51 -10.09 4.69
C LEU A 209 -6.43 -9.43 3.65
N TRP A 210 -7.72 -9.35 3.95
CA TRP A 210 -8.69 -8.81 2.99
C TRP A 210 -9.50 -7.66 3.60
N GLY A 211 -9.67 -6.63 2.79
CA GLY A 211 -10.51 -5.48 3.07
C GLY A 211 -11.35 -5.09 1.86
N SER A 212 -12.40 -4.33 2.11
CA SER A 212 -13.28 -3.80 1.08
C SER A 212 -13.52 -2.31 1.31
N ALA A 213 -13.36 -1.54 0.24
CA ALA A 213 -13.62 -0.11 0.20
C ALA A 213 -14.85 0.16 -0.68
N PHE A 214 -16.03 0.19 -0.08
CA PHE A 214 -17.28 0.45 -0.80
C PHE A 214 -17.55 1.97 -0.79
N ASP A 215 -17.17 2.68 -1.86
CA ASP A 215 -17.73 3.99 -2.25
C ASP A 215 -17.06 4.46 -3.56
N MET A 216 -17.42 3.83 -4.67
CA MET A 216 -16.97 4.28 -5.98
C MET A 216 -18.03 5.22 -6.59
N LYS A 217 -17.60 6.45 -6.93
CA LYS A 217 -18.47 7.46 -7.57
C LYS A 217 -19.01 7.04 -8.94
N GLN A 218 -18.50 5.95 -9.52
CA GLN A 218 -18.89 5.45 -10.84
C GLN A 218 -19.87 4.27 -10.70
N PRO A 219 -21.02 4.28 -11.38
CA PRO A 219 -21.93 3.14 -11.42
C PRO A 219 -21.26 1.95 -12.12
N ASP A 220 -21.57 0.74 -11.65
CA ASP A 220 -21.08 -0.55 -12.18
C ASP A 220 -19.55 -0.62 -12.40
N SER A 221 -18.79 -0.40 -11.33
CA SER A 221 -17.33 -0.38 -11.36
C SER A 221 -16.72 -1.26 -10.27
N LEU A 222 -15.63 -1.95 -10.64
CA LEU A 222 -14.85 -2.81 -9.76
C LEU A 222 -13.39 -2.41 -9.84
N ARG A 223 -12.78 -2.24 -8.67
CA ARG A 223 -11.39 -1.89 -8.46
C ARG A 223 -10.76 -2.93 -7.55
N LEU A 224 -9.57 -3.38 -7.91
CA LEU A 224 -8.80 -4.33 -7.15
C LEU A 224 -7.42 -3.74 -6.90
N VAL A 225 -7.04 -3.63 -5.63
CA VAL A 225 -5.68 -3.32 -5.20
C VAL A 225 -5.10 -4.55 -4.52
N LEU A 226 -3.92 -4.96 -4.97
CA LEU A 226 -3.19 -6.11 -4.45
C LEU A 226 -1.81 -5.67 -3.98
N LEU A 227 -1.45 -6.07 -2.78
CA LEU A 227 -0.10 -5.93 -2.24
C LEU A 227 0.38 -7.29 -1.76
N THR A 228 1.58 -7.69 -2.14
CA THR A 228 2.25 -8.86 -1.56
C THR A 228 3.42 -8.39 -0.71
N ALA A 229 3.72 -9.14 0.35
CA ALA A 229 4.88 -8.92 1.21
C ALA A 229 5.65 -10.23 1.36
N GLU A 230 6.91 -10.22 0.92
CA GLU A 230 7.81 -11.37 0.88
C GLU A 230 9.00 -11.15 1.84
N PRO A 231 9.38 -12.15 2.67
CA PRO A 231 10.52 -12.07 3.59
C PRO A 231 11.86 -11.71 2.96
#